data_AF-A0A0D6L5K7-F1
#
_entry.id   AF-A0A0D6L5K7-F1
#
_cell.length_a   1.000
_cell.length_b   1.000
_cell.length_c   1.000
_cell.angle_alpha   90.00
_cell.angle_beta   90.00
_cell.angle_gamma   90.00
#
_symmetry.space_group_name_H-M   'P 1'
#
loop_
_entity.id
_entity.type
_entity.pdbx_description
1 polymer ?
#
loop_
_entity_poly.entity_id
_entity_poly.type
_entity_poly.pdbx_seq_one_letter_code
_entity_poly.pdbx_strand_id
1 'polypeptide(L)'
;MELSEAIEIPRVNNVFMRKGPRPAQVGSLVLIGHHLIFSPNVQTPQDGGGEEFWLLHRAVDRVVCEPISKDQPSKGGLLVLKCKNFMIIVFEIPNWEECNAAARSIETLSNINGCSHDYPFYYRCPFQVLDDGWKAFDSDEEFARLIVRCGDAFRISSVNEGFAVGFLQLALLISFCLQISYICGF
;
A
#
# COMPACT_ATOMS: atom_id res chain seq x y z
N MET A 1 6.39 -17.69 -4.53
CA MET A 1 5.18 -17.32 -5.28
C MET A 1 5.52 -16.07 -6.05
N GLU A 2 5.54 -16.19 -7.37
CA GLU A 2 5.64 -15.01 -8.23
C GLU A 2 4.27 -14.34 -8.29
N LEU A 3 4.20 -13.01 -8.13
CA LEU A 3 2.92 -12.30 -8.08
C LEU A 3 2.10 -12.45 -9.37
N SER A 4 2.77 -12.74 -10.49
CA SER A 4 2.17 -13.07 -11.78
C SER A 4 1.28 -14.31 -11.74
N GLU A 5 1.61 -15.31 -10.90
CA GLU A 5 0.85 -16.56 -10.78
C GLU A 5 -0.57 -16.33 -10.22
N ALA A 6 -0.79 -15.22 -9.51
CA ALA A 6 -2.09 -14.83 -8.98
C ALA A 6 -2.95 -14.04 -9.97
N ILE A 7 -2.42 -13.67 -11.15
CA ILE A 7 -3.13 -12.88 -12.15
C ILE A 7 -3.77 -13.81 -13.19
N GLU A 8 -5.08 -14.01 -13.09
CA GLU A 8 -5.85 -14.79 -14.06
C GLU A 8 -6.05 -14.03 -15.38
N ILE A 9 -6.19 -12.70 -15.29
CA ILE A 9 -6.37 -11.81 -16.43
C ILE A 9 -5.51 -10.56 -16.27
N PRO A 10 -4.48 -10.34 -17.11
CA PRO A 10 -3.57 -9.20 -16.96
C PRO A 10 -4.17 -7.90 -17.47
N ARG A 11 -5.16 -7.97 -18.36
CA ARG A 11 -5.78 -6.78 -18.97
C ARG A 11 -7.26 -7.01 -19.32
N VAL A 12 -8.09 -6.03 -18.98
CA VAL A 12 -9.50 -5.94 -19.34
C VAL A 12 -9.70 -4.63 -20.11
N ASN A 13 -10.23 -4.70 -21.33
CA ASN A 13 -10.46 -3.51 -22.16
C ASN A 13 -11.91 -3.02 -22.03
N ASN A 14 -12.17 -1.79 -22.48
CA ASN A 14 -13.51 -1.19 -22.50
C ASN A 14 -14.20 -1.17 -21.13
N VAL A 15 -13.41 -0.95 -20.08
CA VAL A 15 -13.89 -0.83 -18.69
C VAL A 15 -14.36 0.60 -18.48
N PHE A 16 -15.55 0.79 -17.94
CA PHE A 16 -16.06 2.11 -17.58
C PHE A 16 -15.85 2.38 -16.09
N MET A 17 -15.01 3.35 -15.75
CA MET A 17 -14.87 3.83 -14.36
C MET A 17 -16.09 4.68 -14.03
N ARG A 18 -17.07 4.11 -13.32
CA ARG A 18 -18.31 4.80 -12.93
C ARG A 18 -18.09 5.73 -11.74
N LYS A 19 -17.24 5.33 -10.80
CA LYS A 19 -16.90 6.08 -9.59
C LYS A 19 -15.44 5.84 -9.24
N GLY A 20 -14.73 6.88 -8.82
CA GLY A 20 -13.33 6.77 -8.44
C GLY A 20 -12.67 8.13 -8.25
N PRO A 21 -11.33 8.18 -8.21
CA PRO A 21 -10.57 9.42 -8.06
C PRO A 21 -10.47 10.24 -9.36
N ARG A 22 -10.91 9.68 -10.50
CA ARG A 22 -10.94 10.35 -11.80
C ARG A 22 -12.40 10.53 -12.26
N PRO A 23 -12.69 11.49 -13.16
CA PRO A 23 -14.00 11.62 -13.80
C PRO A 23 -14.42 10.31 -14.48
N ALA A 24 -15.74 10.11 -14.58
CA ALA A 24 -16.27 8.90 -15.17
C ALA A 24 -15.89 8.79 -16.66
N GLN A 25 -15.24 7.69 -17.03
CA GLN A 25 -14.64 7.53 -18.35
C GLN A 25 -14.40 6.06 -18.71
N VAL A 26 -14.29 5.79 -20.01
CA VAL A 26 -13.94 4.46 -20.54
C VAL A 26 -12.42 4.34 -20.65
N GLY A 27 -11.88 3.18 -20.31
CA GLY A 27 -10.47 2.88 -20.40
C GLY A 27 -10.19 1.38 -20.38
N SER A 28 -8.97 1.04 -20.02
CA SER A 28 -8.52 -0.34 -19.80
C SER A 28 -8.00 -0.51 -18.38
N LEU A 29 -8.31 -1.66 -17.78
CA LEU A 29 -7.79 -2.09 -16.50
C LEU A 29 -6.62 -3.05 -16.73
N VAL A 30 -5.46 -2.77 -16.15
CA VAL A 30 -4.26 -3.60 -16.24
C VAL A 30 -3.86 -4.04 -14.83
N LEU A 31 -3.62 -5.33 -14.65
CA LEU A 31 -3.15 -5.91 -13.40
C LEU A 31 -1.70 -6.35 -13.58
N ILE A 32 -0.82 -5.81 -12.73
CA ILE A 32 0.58 -6.20 -12.59
C ILE A 32 0.86 -6.55 -11.13
N GLY A 33 2.05 -7.10 -10.83
CA GLY A 33 2.35 -7.73 -9.54
C GLY A 33 1.90 -6.93 -8.30
N HIS A 34 2.24 -5.64 -8.20
CA HIS A 34 1.85 -4.80 -7.06
C HIS A 34 0.74 -3.80 -7.35
N HIS A 35 0.43 -3.54 -8.62
CA HIS A 35 -0.45 -2.46 -9.02
C HIS A 35 -1.59 -2.92 -9.91
N LEU A 36 -2.73 -2.27 -9.71
CA LEU A 36 -3.80 -2.11 -10.68
C LEU A 36 -3.64 -0.74 -11.34
N ILE A 37 -3.67 -0.70 -12.65
CA ILE A 37 -3.55 0.52 -13.45
C ILE A 37 -4.82 0.66 -14.30
N PHE A 38 -5.46 1.82 -14.23
CA PHE A 38 -6.53 2.21 -15.15
C PHE A 38 -6.00 3.26 -16.12
N SER A 39 -5.96 2.91 -17.40
CA SER A 39 -5.52 3.79 -18.48
C SER A 39 -6.75 4.27 -19.28
N PRO A 40 -7.09 5.56 -19.27
CA PRO A 40 -8.24 6.10 -20.01
C PRO A 40 -8.06 5.97 -21.53
N ASN A 41 -9.16 5.83 -22.28
CA ASN A 41 -9.12 5.93 -23.73
C ASN A 41 -8.94 7.41 -24.14
N VAL A 42 -7.91 7.72 -24.93
CA VAL A 42 -7.47 9.09 -25.30
C VAL A 42 -8.49 9.87 -26.17
N GLN A 43 -9.72 9.37 -26.35
CA GLN A 43 -10.67 9.86 -27.36
C GLN A 43 -11.57 11.03 -26.91
N THR A 44 -11.53 11.47 -25.65
CA THR A 44 -12.25 12.67 -25.19
C THR A 44 -11.29 13.84 -24.97
N PRO A 45 -11.17 14.76 -25.94
CA PRO A 45 -10.36 15.96 -25.81
C PRO A 45 -11.15 17.03 -25.05
N GLN A 46 -11.20 16.93 -23.72
CA GLN A 46 -11.58 18.06 -22.88
C GLN A 46 -10.57 18.17 -21.74
N ASP A 47 -9.71 19.19 -21.87
CA ASP A 47 -8.86 19.85 -20.87
C ASP A 47 -8.08 18.94 -19.89
N GLY A 48 -6.81 18.69 -20.24
CA GLY A 48 -5.82 18.07 -19.35
C GLY A 48 -5.85 16.55 -19.39
N GLY A 49 -5.13 16.00 -20.38
CA GLY A 49 -5.11 14.59 -20.77
C GLY A 49 -5.26 13.59 -19.61
N GLY A 50 -6.20 12.65 -19.79
CA GLY A 50 -6.55 11.61 -18.83
C GLY A 50 -5.33 10.81 -18.39
N GLU A 51 -4.71 11.25 -17.30
CA GLU A 51 -3.61 10.56 -16.67
C GLU A 51 -4.05 9.19 -16.18
N GLU A 52 -3.13 8.24 -16.25
CA GLU A 52 -3.33 6.92 -15.68
C GLU A 52 -3.63 7.03 -14.19
N PHE A 53 -4.49 6.14 -13.72
CA PHE A 53 -4.76 5.95 -12.30
C PHE A 53 -4.08 4.68 -11.83
N TRP A 54 -3.22 4.79 -10.82
CA TRP A 54 -2.45 3.69 -10.26
C TRP A 54 -2.95 3.41 -8.84
N LEU A 55 -3.16 2.13 -8.52
CA LEU A 55 -3.60 1.65 -7.22
C LEU A 55 -2.76 0.45 -6.79
N LEU A 56 -2.19 0.50 -5.60
CA LEU A 56 -1.55 -0.68 -4.99
C LEU A 56 -2.63 -1.70 -4.60
N HIS A 57 -2.41 -2.99 -4.89
CA HIS A 57 -3.33 -4.05 -4.44
C HIS A 57 -3.48 -4.05 -2.91
N ARG A 58 -2.39 -3.77 -2.19
CA ARG A 58 -2.36 -3.64 -0.72
C ARG A 58 -3.25 -2.51 -0.18
N ALA A 59 -3.59 -1.52 -1.00
CA ALA A 59 -4.49 -0.44 -0.62
C ALA A 59 -5.98 -0.84 -0.70
N VAL A 60 -6.30 -1.95 -1.37
CA VAL A 60 -7.64 -2.53 -1.42
C VAL A 60 -7.90 -3.27 -0.11
N ASP A 61 -9.02 -2.94 0.53
CA ASP A 61 -9.53 -3.59 1.75
C ASP A 61 -10.51 -4.71 1.39
N ARG A 62 -11.41 -4.45 0.43
CA ARG A 62 -12.42 -5.41 0.00
C ARG A 62 -12.72 -5.31 -1.48
N VAL A 63 -12.75 -6.45 -2.16
CA VAL A 63 -13.29 -6.58 -3.52
C VAL A 63 -14.74 -7.09 -3.46
N VAL A 64 -15.61 -6.52 -4.29
CA VAL A 64 -16.97 -7.00 -4.52
C VAL A 64 -17.19 -7.08 -6.03
N CYS A 65 -17.77 -8.19 -6.50
CA CYS A 65 -18.08 -8.41 -7.90
C CYS A 65 -19.55 -8.83 -8.02
N GLU A 66 -20.36 -8.01 -8.68
CA GLU A 66 -21.80 -8.23 -8.82
C GLU A 66 -22.21 -8.12 -10.29
N PRO A 67 -23.16 -8.92 -10.79
CA PRO A 67 -23.64 -8.77 -12.17
C PRO A 67 -24.39 -7.43 -12.32
N ILE A 68 -24.24 -6.77 -13.48
CA ILE A 68 -24.94 -5.50 -13.76
C ILE A 68 -26.47 -5.68 -13.71
N SER A 69 -26.94 -6.82 -14.20
CA SER A 69 -28.35 -7.22 -14.15
C SER A 69 -28.45 -8.62 -13.56
N LYS A 70 -29.28 -8.79 -12.52
CA LYS A 70 -29.52 -10.10 -11.88
C LYS A 70 -30.20 -11.09 -12.82
N ASP A 71 -31.04 -10.60 -13.73
CA ASP A 71 -31.80 -11.43 -14.68
C ASP A 71 -30.97 -11.82 -15.90
N GLN A 72 -29.90 -11.08 -16.20
CA GLN A 72 -29.01 -11.32 -17.34
C GLN A 72 -27.54 -11.12 -16.95
N PRO A 73 -26.93 -12.08 -16.21
CA PRO A 73 -25.55 -11.98 -15.74
C PRO A 73 -24.52 -11.85 -16.87
N SER A 74 -24.85 -12.31 -18.09
CA SER A 74 -23.99 -12.21 -19.26
C SER A 74 -23.75 -10.78 -19.76
N LYS A 75 -24.50 -9.79 -19.27
CA LYS A 75 -24.35 -8.37 -19.65
C LYS A 75 -23.16 -7.66 -19.02
N GLY A 76 -22.39 -8.34 -18.18
CA GLY A 76 -21.20 -7.80 -17.53
C GLY A 76 -21.33 -7.69 -16.01
N GLY A 77 -20.28 -7.18 -15.38
CA GLY A 77 -20.17 -7.07 -13.93
C GLY A 77 -19.75 -5.69 -13.46
N LEU A 78 -20.17 -5.37 -12.24
CA LEU A 78 -19.70 -4.25 -11.44
C LEU A 78 -18.60 -4.76 -10.50
N LEU A 79 -17.36 -4.36 -10.77
CA LEU A 79 -16.22 -4.56 -9.89
C LEU A 79 -16.10 -3.35 -8.97
N VAL A 80 -16.34 -3.57 -7.67
CA VAL A 80 -16.27 -2.54 -6.64
C VAL A 80 -15.07 -2.79 -5.74
N LEU A 81 -14.16 -1.81 -5.66
CA LEU A 81 -13.00 -1.83 -4.79
C LEU A 81 -13.24 -0.86 -3.64
N LYS A 82 -13.25 -1.37 -2.40
CA LYS A 82 -13.22 -0.55 -1.20
C LYS A 82 -11.78 -0.47 -0.73
N CYS A 83 -11.25 0.74 -0.64
CA CYS A 83 -9.86 0.97 -0.27
C CYS A 83 -9.75 1.31 1.22
N LYS A 84 -8.56 1.08 1.79
CA LYS A 84 -8.24 1.37 3.21
C LYS A 84 -8.33 2.84 3.58
N ASN A 85 -8.27 3.74 2.59
CA ASN A 85 -8.48 5.18 2.75
C ASN A 85 -9.95 5.60 2.57
N PHE A 86 -10.89 4.65 2.67
CA PHE A 86 -12.34 4.84 2.49
C PHE A 86 -12.79 5.22 1.08
N MET A 87 -11.88 5.22 0.10
CA MET A 87 -12.23 5.42 -1.30
C MET A 87 -12.98 4.20 -1.84
N ILE A 88 -14.08 4.45 -2.56
CA ILE A 88 -14.85 3.42 -3.25
C ILE A 88 -14.71 3.66 -4.75
N ILE A 89 -14.15 2.66 -5.45
CA ILE A 89 -13.95 2.68 -6.89
C ILE A 89 -14.89 1.66 -7.51
N VAL A 90 -15.61 2.04 -8.56
CA VAL A 90 -16.58 1.18 -9.25
C VAL A 90 -16.23 1.15 -10.73
N PHE A 91 -15.93 -0.05 -11.21
CA PHE A 91 -15.72 -0.36 -12.61
C PHE A 91 -16.88 -1.17 -13.15
N GLU A 92 -17.37 -0.80 -14.32
CA GLU A 92 -18.32 -1.59 -15.10
C GLU A 92 -17.56 -2.29 -16.21
N ILE A 93 -17.60 -3.62 -16.20
CA ILE A 93 -16.85 -4.50 -17.11
C ILE A 93 -17.87 -5.24 -17.99
N PRO A 94 -17.82 -5.11 -19.33
CA PRO A 94 -18.82 -5.69 -20.24
C PRO A 94 -18.91 -7.22 -20.20
N ASN A 95 -17.80 -7.90 -19.88
CA ASN A 95 -17.73 -9.36 -19.81
C ASN A 95 -17.73 -9.83 -18.35
N TRP A 96 -18.69 -10.68 -17.99
CA TRP A 96 -18.83 -11.22 -16.64
C TRP A 96 -17.66 -12.12 -16.22
N GLU A 97 -17.14 -12.96 -17.11
CA GLU A 97 -16.01 -13.84 -16.82
C GLU A 97 -14.73 -13.04 -16.57
N GLU A 98 -14.46 -12.03 -17.40
CA GLU A 98 -13.33 -11.11 -17.22
C GLU A 98 -13.46 -10.33 -15.91
N CYS A 99 -14.68 -9.87 -15.57
CA CYS A 99 -14.94 -9.19 -14.30
C CYS A 99 -14.63 -10.08 -13.09
N ASN A 100 -15.04 -11.35 -13.12
CA ASN A 100 -14.75 -12.30 -12.05
C ASN A 100 -13.27 -12.65 -11.96
N ALA A 101 -12.60 -12.87 -13.09
CA ALA A 101 -11.18 -13.16 -13.13
C ALA A 101 -10.35 -11.99 -12.57
N ALA A 102 -10.70 -10.75 -12.95
CA ALA A 102 -10.08 -9.55 -12.41
C ALA A 102 -10.34 -9.43 -10.89
N ALA A 103 -11.58 -9.66 -10.44
CA ALA A 103 -11.93 -9.63 -9.02
C ALA A 103 -11.12 -10.63 -8.19
N ARG A 104 -11.01 -11.89 -8.64
CA ARG A 104 -10.21 -12.94 -7.97
C ARG A 104 -8.72 -12.61 -7.95
N SER A 105 -8.19 -12.07 -9.05
CA SER A 105 -6.80 -11.64 -9.13
C SER A 105 -6.51 -10.54 -8.11
N ILE A 106 -7.35 -9.50 -8.05
CA ILE A 106 -7.19 -8.37 -7.11
C ILE A 106 -7.37 -8.83 -5.66
N GLU A 107 -8.36 -9.67 -5.37
CA GLU A 107 -8.61 -10.20 -4.02
C GLU A 107 -7.44 -11.07 -3.55
N THR A 108 -6.83 -11.86 -4.44
CA THR A 108 -5.65 -12.66 -4.10
C THR A 108 -4.46 -11.75 -3.82
N LEU A 109 -4.18 -10.79 -4.71
CA LEU A 109 -3.04 -9.87 -4.61
C LEU A 109 -3.13 -8.91 -3.41
N SER A 110 -4.34 -8.49 -3.02
CA SER A 110 -4.54 -7.61 -1.85
C SER A 110 -4.28 -8.32 -0.51
N ASN A 111 -4.44 -9.64 -0.48
CA ASN A 111 -4.37 -10.49 0.71
C ASN A 111 -3.06 -11.30 0.82
N ILE A 112 -2.03 -11.01 0.02
CA ILE A 112 -0.74 -11.72 0.11
C ILE A 112 -0.08 -11.44 1.46
N ASN A 113 0.28 -12.51 2.17
CA ASN A 113 0.92 -12.45 3.48
C ASN A 113 2.45 -12.41 3.37
N GLY A 114 3.09 -11.81 4.37
CA GLY A 114 4.55 -11.70 4.46
C GLY A 114 5.08 -10.40 3.87
N CYS A 115 5.97 -9.74 4.61
CA CYS A 115 6.55 -8.47 4.20
C CYS A 115 7.48 -8.61 2.98
N SER A 116 8.06 -9.80 2.75
CA SER A 116 8.92 -10.09 1.59
C SER A 116 8.23 -9.93 0.23
N HIS A 117 6.90 -9.83 0.20
CA HIS A 117 6.12 -9.59 -1.00
C HIS A 117 5.69 -8.13 -1.16
N ASP A 118 5.99 -7.27 -0.19
CA ASP A 118 5.60 -5.86 -0.24
C ASP A 118 6.39 -5.10 -1.31
N TYR A 119 5.70 -4.17 -1.97
CA TYR A 119 6.25 -3.37 -3.06
C TYR A 119 7.60 -2.68 -2.74
N PRO A 120 7.85 -2.13 -1.52
CA PRO A 120 9.13 -1.52 -1.20
C PRO A 120 10.35 -2.43 -1.40
N PHE A 121 10.22 -3.75 -1.28
CA PHE A 121 11.32 -4.70 -1.53
C PHE A 121 11.62 -4.92 -3.03
N TYR A 122 10.69 -4.56 -3.92
CA TYR A 122 10.82 -4.68 -5.38
C TYR A 122 11.03 -3.32 -6.04
N TYR A 123 10.79 -2.23 -5.32
CA TYR A 123 10.90 -0.88 -5.86
C TYR A 123 12.33 -0.58 -6.31
N ARG A 124 12.47 -0.20 -7.58
CA ARG A 124 13.71 0.31 -8.16
C ARG A 124 13.52 1.78 -8.43
N CYS A 125 14.26 2.62 -7.70
CA CYS A 125 14.20 4.06 -7.84
C CYS A 125 14.60 4.45 -9.28
N PRO A 126 13.74 5.16 -10.04
CA PRO A 126 14.04 5.56 -11.41
C PRO A 126 14.97 6.78 -11.48
N PHE A 127 15.24 7.42 -10.34
CA PHE A 127 16.12 8.58 -10.22
C PHE A 127 17.30 8.29 -9.30
N GLN A 128 18.34 9.11 -9.40
CA GLN A 128 19.49 9.02 -8.52
C GLN A 128 19.08 9.46 -7.10
N VAL A 129 19.25 8.56 -6.14
CA VAL A 129 19.08 8.86 -4.72
C VAL A 129 20.24 9.76 -4.28
N LEU A 130 19.94 10.99 -3.90
CA LEU A 130 20.93 11.96 -3.45
C LEU A 130 21.28 11.79 -1.97
N ASP A 131 20.26 11.51 -1.15
CA ASP A 131 20.38 11.37 0.30
C ASP A 131 19.90 9.99 0.78
N ASP A 132 20.57 9.46 1.80
CA ASP A 132 20.18 8.20 2.43
C ASP A 132 19.08 8.45 3.48
N GLY A 133 17.83 8.16 3.09
CA GLY A 133 16.67 8.32 3.97
C GLY A 133 16.74 7.50 5.27
N TRP A 134 17.53 6.42 5.32
CA TRP A 134 17.73 5.66 6.56
C TRP A 134 18.52 6.43 7.62
N LYS A 135 19.30 7.43 7.20
CA LYS A 135 20.08 8.32 8.08
C LYS A 135 19.40 9.66 8.32
N ALA A 136 18.17 9.85 7.84
CA ALA A 136 17.41 11.08 8.06
C ALA A 136 17.09 11.30 9.54
N PHE A 137 17.10 10.24 10.35
CA PHE A 137 16.92 10.30 11.80
C PHE A 137 18.01 9.46 12.49
N ASP A 138 18.89 10.13 13.23
CA ASP A 138 19.89 9.50 14.09
C ASP A 138 19.48 9.66 15.56
N SER A 139 19.23 8.55 16.24
CA SER A 139 18.77 8.58 17.62
C SER A 139 19.81 9.18 18.58
N ASP A 140 21.10 8.95 18.34
CA ASP A 140 22.15 9.45 19.21
C ASP A 140 22.29 10.97 19.07
N GLU A 141 22.24 11.50 17.85
CA GLU A 141 22.26 12.94 17.61
C GLU A 141 21.03 13.66 18.18
N GLU A 142 19.84 13.05 18.04
CA GLU A 142 18.59 13.62 18.56
C GLU A 142 18.56 13.61 20.09
N PHE A 143 19.00 12.52 20.72
CA PHE A 143 19.04 12.43 22.18
C PHE A 143 20.21 13.21 22.79
N ALA A 144 21.35 13.37 22.11
CA ALA A 144 22.42 14.25 22.54
C ALA A 144 21.93 15.71 22.68
N ARG A 145 21.08 16.17 21.76
CA ARG A 145 20.44 17.50 21.86
C ARG A 145 19.58 17.65 23.11
N LEU A 146 18.92 16.58 23.58
CA LEU A 146 18.15 16.60 24.82
C LEU A 146 19.05 16.62 26.06
N ILE A 147 20.14 15.84 26.07
CA ILE A 147 21.11 15.82 27.19
C ILE A 147 21.71 17.22 27.41
N VAL A 148 22.09 17.91 26.32
CA VAL A 148 22.60 19.29 26.40
C VAL A 148 21.59 20.24 27.07
N ARG A 149 20.28 20.03 26.88
CA ARG A 149 19.22 20.89 27.44
C ARG A 149 18.80 20.50 28.85
N CYS A 150 18.90 19.23 29.21
CA CYS A 150 18.36 18.69 30.46
C CYS A 150 19.42 18.24 31.48
N GLY A 151 20.71 18.32 31.14
CA GLY A 151 21.82 17.94 32.01
C GLY A 151 21.77 16.47 32.45
N ASP A 152 22.24 16.20 33.67
CA ASP A 152 22.39 14.83 34.21
C ASP A 152 21.07 14.17 34.65
N ALA A 153 19.92 14.84 34.41
CA ALA A 153 18.61 14.26 34.74
C ALA A 153 18.29 13.02 33.89
N PHE A 154 18.89 12.91 32.70
CA PHE A 154 18.63 11.85 31.73
C PHE A 154 19.92 11.23 31.21
N ARG A 155 19.87 9.91 30.95
CA ARG A 155 20.93 9.18 30.26
C ARG A 155 20.39 8.25 29.19
N ILE A 156 21.17 8.05 28.13
CA ILE A 156 20.93 7.02 27.11
C ILE A 156 21.45 5.69 27.65
N SER A 157 20.65 4.64 27.52
CA SER A 157 20.98 3.28 27.95
C SER A 157 20.77 2.29 26.81
N SER A 158 21.74 1.39 26.62
CA SER A 158 21.68 0.26 25.69
C SER A 158 21.05 -1.00 26.28
N VAL A 159 20.40 -0.90 27.45
CA VAL A 159 19.79 -2.06 28.14
C VAL A 159 18.77 -2.82 27.26
N ASN A 160 18.16 -2.16 26.28
CA ASN A 160 17.19 -2.75 25.36
C ASN A 160 17.76 -2.99 23.95
N GLU A 161 19.09 -2.97 23.76
CA GLU A 161 19.72 -3.19 22.44
C GLU A 161 19.33 -4.55 21.84
N GLY A 162 19.17 -5.57 22.69
CA GLY A 162 18.66 -6.89 22.31
C GLY A 162 17.15 -7.05 22.36
N PHE A 163 16.38 -5.97 22.50
CA PHE A 163 14.90 -5.95 22.60
C PHE A 163 14.32 -6.83 23.72
N ALA A 164 15.12 -7.18 24.74
CA ALA A 164 14.75 -8.09 25.82
C ALA A 164 13.94 -7.42 26.93
N VAL A 165 14.08 -6.11 27.13
CA VAL A 165 13.36 -5.35 28.17
C VAL A 165 11.99 -4.91 27.65
N GLY A 166 11.93 -4.45 26.41
CA GLY A 166 10.71 -4.02 25.76
C GLY A 166 10.78 -4.24 24.25
N PHE A 167 10.10 -5.28 23.76
CA PHE A 167 10.13 -5.68 22.36
C PHE A 167 9.57 -4.62 21.39
N LEU A 168 8.60 -3.82 21.85
CA LEU A 168 7.99 -2.73 21.06
C LEU A 168 8.65 -1.37 21.30
N GLN A 169 9.74 -1.32 22.06
CA GLN A 169 10.43 -0.09 22.41
C GLN A 169 11.72 0.07 21.61
N LEU A 170 12.20 1.30 21.48
CA LEU A 170 13.51 1.59 20.89
C LEU A 170 14.60 0.79 21.61
N ALA A 171 15.61 0.39 20.83
CA ALA A 171 16.81 -0.25 21.35
C ALA A 171 17.52 0.60 22.41
N LEU A 172 17.45 1.92 22.26
CA LEU A 172 17.98 2.90 23.20
C LEU A 172 16.83 3.46 24.06
N LEU A 173 17.03 3.40 25.39
CA LEU A 173 16.10 3.97 26.36
C LEU A 173 16.68 5.23 26.98
N ILE A 174 15.86 6.27 27.09
CA ILE A 174 16.17 7.41 27.96
C ILE A 174 15.67 7.06 29.36
N SER A 175 16.59 7.00 30.32
CA SER A 175 16.26 6.76 31.72
C SER A 175 16.53 8.01 32.53
N PHE A 176 15.65 8.32 33.49
CA PHE A 176 16.01 9.18 34.62
C PHE A 176 17.22 8.57 35.34
N CYS A 177 17.95 9.35 36.13
CA CYS A 177 19.09 8.86 36.92
C CYS A 177 18.67 7.84 38.02
N LEU A 178 18.14 6.70 37.60
CA LEU A 178 17.82 5.49 38.34
C LEU A 178 18.86 4.46 37.95
N GLN A 179 19.48 3.81 38.93
CA GLN A 179 20.37 2.68 38.71
C GLN A 179 19.66 1.61 37.85
N ILE A 180 20.40 1.00 36.91
CA ILE A 180 19.88 -0.03 35.99
C ILE A 180 19.16 -1.17 36.74
N SER A 181 19.54 -1.42 38.00
CA SER A 181 18.94 -2.40 38.91
C SER A 181 17.44 -2.25 39.13
N TYR A 182 16.86 -1.06 38.93
CA TYR A 182 15.42 -0.84 39.15
C TYR A 182 14.55 -1.12 37.91
N ILE A 183 15.14 -1.23 36.72
CA ILE A 183 14.40 -1.42 35.45
C ILE A 183 14.28 -2.91 35.11
N CYS A 184 15.34 -3.68 35.35
CA CYS A 184 15.31 -5.14 35.30
C CYS A 184 15.13 -5.62 36.72
N GLY A 185 13.91 -5.95 37.16
CA GLY A 185 13.62 -6.43 38.50
C GLY A 185 14.37 -7.73 38.86
N PHE A 186 15.62 -7.58 39.28
CA PHE A 186 16.48 -8.55 39.94
C PHE A 186 17.04 -7.90 41.22
#